data_AF-A0A0M1N078-F1
#
_entry.id   AF-A0A0M1N078-F1
#
_cell.length_a   1.000
_cell.length_b   1.000
_cell.length_c   1.000
_cell.angle_alpha   90.00
_cell.angle_beta   90.00
_cell.angle_gamma   90.00
#
_symmetry.space_group_name_H-M   'P 1'
#
loop_
_entity.id
_entity.type
_entity.pdbx_description
1 polymer ?
#
loop_
_entity_poly.entity_id
_entity_poly.type
_entity_poly.pdbx_seq_one_letter_code
_entity_poly.pdbx_strand_id
1 'polypeptide(L)'
;MHEVGYALYKQNLPKKYKNQSVGKPRGYPFHESPSLLIEKQLVKIKEFLTYLSVFLKNDMQMNDPLLTVDNLYQEVNRVQPSFIRIYTDELTYSLHIILRFEIEEMLVNDQLTLDELPHVWNQKMKDYLGIVPNNVSEGCLQDVHRPSGYFGYFPSYLNGTMISSMLMSKNKKIIQTSKKILLKVSLQTLTNI
;
A
#
# COMPACT_ATOMS: atom_id res chain seq x y z
N MET A 1 2.17 -9.56 1.44
CA MET A 1 2.21 -9.28 -0.02
C MET A 1 3.04 -8.05 -0.36
N HIS A 2 2.88 -6.91 0.34
CA HIS A 2 3.68 -5.70 0.15
C HIS A 2 5.20 -5.98 0.04
N GLU A 3 5.78 -6.61 1.07
CA GLU A 3 7.23 -6.91 1.11
C GLU A 3 7.74 -7.80 -0.03
N VAL A 4 6.86 -8.62 -0.64
CA VAL A 4 7.21 -9.45 -1.79
C VAL A 4 7.54 -8.58 -3.00
N GLY A 5 6.86 -7.44 -3.19
CA GLY A 5 7.20 -6.52 -4.27
C GLY A 5 8.60 -5.91 -4.10
N TYR A 6 8.99 -5.51 -2.89
CA TYR A 6 10.36 -5.08 -2.63
C TYR A 6 11.37 -6.19 -2.92
N ALA A 7 11.09 -7.42 -2.46
CA ALA A 7 11.97 -8.57 -2.68
C ALA A 7 12.16 -8.83 -4.18
N LEU A 8 11.06 -8.85 -4.96
CA LEU A 8 11.10 -9.03 -6.40
C LEU A 8 11.90 -7.92 -7.10
N TYR A 9 11.75 -6.67 -6.66
CA TYR A 9 12.56 -5.58 -7.22
C TYR A 9 14.04 -5.79 -6.94
N LYS A 10 14.41 -6.03 -5.68
CA LYS A 10 15.81 -6.21 -5.26
C LYS A 10 16.48 -7.41 -5.93
N GLN A 11 15.76 -8.53 -6.07
CA GLN A 11 16.27 -9.74 -6.73
C GLN A 11 16.60 -9.53 -8.21
N ASN A 12 15.93 -8.58 -8.86
CA ASN A 12 16.09 -8.29 -10.28
C ASN A 12 17.00 -7.07 -10.55
N LEU A 13 17.69 -6.54 -9.54
CA LEU A 13 18.69 -5.50 -9.74
C LEU A 13 19.91 -6.06 -10.52
N PRO A 14 20.62 -5.22 -11.30
CA PRO A 14 21.75 -5.67 -12.11
C PRO A 14 22.89 -6.27 -11.26
N LYS A 15 23.03 -7.60 -11.28
CA LYS A 15 24.03 -8.33 -10.47
C LYS A 15 25.47 -7.86 -10.70
N LYS A 16 25.80 -7.48 -11.95
CA LYS A 16 27.11 -6.91 -12.32
C LYS A 16 27.47 -5.66 -11.50
N TYR A 17 26.47 -4.90 -11.07
CA TYR A 17 26.65 -3.63 -10.37
C TYR A 17 26.25 -3.69 -8.89
N LYS A 18 26.12 -4.88 -8.28
CA LYS A 18 25.60 -5.05 -6.91
C LYS A 18 26.27 -4.18 -5.84
N ASN A 19 27.57 -3.87 -6.01
CA ASN A 19 28.36 -3.07 -5.07
C ASN A 19 28.52 -1.61 -5.52
N GLN A 20 27.82 -1.18 -6.58
CA GLN A 20 27.89 0.17 -7.13
C GLN A 20 26.54 0.87 -6.95
N SER A 21 26.55 2.21 -6.91
CA SER A 21 25.32 3.00 -6.75
C SER A 21 24.27 2.71 -7.83
N VAL A 22 24.70 2.44 -9.07
CA VAL A 22 23.81 2.10 -10.19
C VAL A 22 23.15 0.72 -10.07
N GLY A 23 23.62 -0.14 -9.16
CA GLY A 23 23.00 -1.43 -8.85
C GLY A 23 22.00 -1.38 -7.70
N LYS A 24 21.73 -0.22 -7.11
CA LYS A 24 20.76 -0.03 -6.01
C LYS A 24 19.38 0.38 -6.55
N PRO A 25 18.30 0.24 -5.75
CA PRO A 25 16.99 0.79 -6.09
C PRO A 25 17.02 2.28 -6.41
N ARG A 26 16.21 2.71 -7.39
CA ARG A 26 16.17 4.10 -7.87
C ARG A 26 15.31 5.00 -6.96
N GLY A 27 15.80 5.30 -5.76
CA GLY A 27 15.10 6.17 -4.81
C GLY A 27 13.80 5.57 -4.26
N TYR A 28 13.21 6.23 -3.27
CA TYR A 28 12.07 5.70 -2.52
C TYR A 28 10.81 5.47 -3.38
N PRO A 29 10.39 6.37 -4.29
CA PRO A 29 9.18 6.14 -5.09
C PRO A 29 9.25 4.89 -5.97
N PHE A 30 10.38 4.66 -6.64
CA PHE A 30 10.56 3.45 -7.45
C PHE A 30 10.76 2.21 -6.59
N HIS A 31 11.32 2.34 -5.39
CA HIS A 31 11.42 1.24 -4.45
C HIS A 31 10.04 0.82 -3.94
N GLU A 32 9.15 1.76 -3.65
CA GLU A 32 7.78 1.54 -3.18
C GLU A 32 6.85 0.95 -4.24
N SER A 33 7.01 1.41 -5.49
CA SER A 33 6.05 1.11 -6.55
C SER A 33 5.78 -0.40 -6.81
N PRO A 34 6.77 -1.32 -6.77
CA PRO A 34 6.51 -2.74 -7.00
C PRO A 34 5.77 -3.38 -5.83
N SER A 35 6.00 -2.91 -4.60
CA SER A 35 5.27 -3.34 -3.41
C SER A 35 3.80 -2.99 -3.52
N LEU A 36 3.49 -1.75 -3.88
CA LEU A 36 2.11 -1.29 -4.09
C LEU A 36 1.46 -1.93 -5.32
N LEU A 37 2.22 -2.21 -6.38
CA LEU A 37 1.72 -2.94 -7.55
C LEU A 37 1.21 -4.33 -7.16
N ILE A 38 2.00 -5.04 -6.35
CA ILE A 38 1.64 -6.36 -5.85
C ILE A 38 0.46 -6.26 -4.88
N GLU A 39 0.61 -5.45 -3.81
CA GLU A 39 -0.32 -5.41 -2.68
C GLU A 39 -1.64 -4.70 -2.96
N LYS A 40 -1.60 -3.54 -3.63
CA LYS A 40 -2.80 -2.74 -3.83
C LYS A 40 -3.53 -3.08 -5.12
N GLN A 41 -2.82 -3.59 -6.12
CA GLN A 41 -3.42 -3.80 -7.44
C GLN A 41 -3.54 -5.27 -7.82
N LEU A 42 -2.45 -6.05 -7.81
CA LEU A 42 -2.48 -7.43 -8.29
C LEU A 42 -3.24 -8.40 -7.37
N VAL A 43 -3.08 -8.30 -6.05
CA VAL A 43 -3.77 -9.23 -5.12
C VAL A 43 -5.24 -8.88 -4.88
N LYS A 44 -5.70 -7.72 -5.36
CA LYS A 44 -7.10 -7.29 -5.24
C LYS A 44 -7.94 -7.63 -6.47
N ILE A 45 -7.33 -8.14 -7.55
CA ILE A 45 -8.08 -8.57 -8.73
C ILE A 45 -8.92 -9.81 -8.42
N LYS A 46 -10.11 -9.91 -9.04
CA LYS A 46 -11.00 -11.07 -8.83
C LYS A 46 -10.31 -12.40 -9.08
N GLU A 47 -9.43 -12.50 -10.08
CA GLU A 47 -8.71 -13.73 -10.39
C GLU A 47 -7.79 -14.21 -9.25
N PHE A 48 -7.14 -13.28 -8.54
CA PHE A 48 -6.34 -13.62 -7.35
C PHE A 48 -7.24 -14.01 -6.18
N LEU A 49 -8.35 -13.30 -5.98
CA LEU A 49 -9.28 -13.60 -4.89
C LEU A 49 -10.03 -14.93 -5.11
N THR A 50 -10.27 -15.32 -6.37
CA THR A 50 -10.74 -16.67 -6.71
C THR A 50 -9.73 -17.72 -6.28
N TYR A 51 -8.47 -17.55 -6.64
CA TYR A 51 -7.40 -18.43 -6.19
C TYR A 51 -7.34 -18.49 -4.66
N LEU A 52 -7.39 -17.34 -3.99
CA LEU A 52 -7.33 -17.25 -2.54
C LEU A 52 -8.54 -17.96 -1.88
N SER A 53 -9.75 -17.73 -2.36
CA SER A 53 -10.97 -18.39 -1.83
C SER A 53 -10.88 -19.91 -1.95
N VAL A 54 -10.40 -20.42 -3.10
CA VAL A 54 -10.18 -21.86 -3.32
C VAL A 54 -9.10 -22.40 -2.38
N PHE A 55 -7.97 -21.70 -2.26
CA PHE A 55 -6.87 -22.08 -1.38
C PHE A 55 -7.30 -22.11 0.10
N LEU A 56 -8.01 -21.09 0.57
CA LEU A 56 -8.50 -21.01 1.94
C LEU A 56 -9.45 -22.18 2.25
N LYS A 57 -10.33 -22.52 1.31
CA LYS A 57 -11.26 -23.63 1.48
C LYS A 57 -10.55 -24.99 1.48
N ASN A 58 -9.72 -25.26 0.46
CA ASN A 58 -9.23 -26.61 0.20
C ASN A 58 -7.94 -26.91 0.98
N ASP A 59 -6.98 -26.00 0.93
CA ASP A 59 -5.65 -26.21 1.54
C ASP A 59 -5.64 -25.82 3.02
N MET A 60 -6.34 -24.74 3.38
CA MET A 60 -6.42 -24.27 4.76
C MET A 60 -7.64 -24.81 5.52
N GLN A 61 -8.51 -25.57 4.85
CA GLN A 61 -9.74 -26.16 5.43
C GLN A 61 -10.67 -25.13 6.09
N MET A 62 -10.63 -23.87 5.65
CA MET A 62 -11.48 -22.79 6.16
C MET A 62 -12.84 -22.81 5.45
N ASN A 63 -13.78 -23.58 6.01
CA ASN A 63 -15.14 -23.70 5.50
C ASN A 63 -16.08 -22.60 6.04
N ASP A 64 -15.64 -21.34 5.94
CA ASP A 64 -16.44 -20.17 6.32
C ASP A 64 -17.24 -19.65 5.11
N PRO A 65 -18.59 -19.60 5.17
CA PRO A 65 -19.42 -19.08 4.08
C PRO A 65 -19.16 -17.61 3.76
N LEU A 66 -18.45 -16.86 4.62
CA LEU A 66 -18.03 -15.49 4.37
C LEU A 66 -16.84 -15.39 3.40
N LEU A 67 -16.05 -16.45 3.20
CA LEU A 67 -14.83 -16.43 2.37
C LEU A 67 -15.09 -16.64 0.87
N THR A 68 -16.23 -16.16 0.36
CA THR A 68 -16.54 -16.15 -1.07
C THR A 68 -15.71 -15.09 -1.79
N VAL A 69 -15.50 -15.28 -3.10
CA VAL A 69 -14.74 -14.33 -3.94
C VAL A 69 -15.36 -12.93 -3.90
N ASP A 70 -16.68 -12.83 -3.95
CA ASP A 70 -17.37 -11.53 -3.95
C ASP A 70 -17.27 -10.83 -2.59
N ASN A 71 -17.39 -11.55 -1.48
CA ASN A 71 -17.18 -10.99 -0.14
C ASN A 71 -15.73 -10.52 0.04
N LEU A 72 -14.75 -11.34 -0.35
CA LEU A 72 -13.35 -10.96 -0.31
C LEU A 72 -13.08 -9.72 -1.17
N TYR A 73 -13.70 -9.64 -2.36
CA TYR A 73 -13.55 -8.50 -3.25
C TYR A 73 -14.14 -7.21 -2.65
N GLN A 74 -15.31 -7.30 -2.01
CA GLN A 74 -15.89 -6.16 -1.29
C GLN A 74 -15.00 -5.74 -0.13
N GLU A 75 -14.48 -6.70 0.64
CA GLU A 75 -13.69 -6.40 1.84
C GLU A 75 -12.35 -5.74 1.50
N VAL A 76 -11.58 -6.26 0.54
CA VAL A 76 -10.27 -5.67 0.17
C VAL A 76 -10.38 -4.30 -0.53
N ASN A 77 -11.58 -3.93 -0.97
CA ASN A 77 -11.88 -2.64 -1.62
C ASN A 77 -12.78 -1.73 -0.77
N ARG A 78 -13.02 -2.08 0.50
CA ARG A 78 -13.77 -1.22 1.42
C ARG A 78 -13.02 0.10 1.62
N VAL A 79 -13.74 1.21 1.48
CA VAL A 79 -13.21 2.56 1.70
C VAL A 79 -13.81 3.11 2.99
N GLN A 80 -12.96 3.51 3.92
CA GLN A 80 -13.40 4.05 5.21
C GLN A 80 -12.30 4.93 5.82
N PRO A 81 -12.61 6.18 6.21
CA PRO A 81 -11.70 7.00 6.99
C PRO A 81 -11.26 6.28 8.28
N SER A 82 -9.96 6.27 8.54
CA SER A 82 -9.37 5.70 9.75
C SER A 82 -8.18 6.53 10.23
N PHE A 83 -7.77 6.37 11.49
CA PHE A 83 -6.71 7.22 12.05
C PHE A 83 -5.30 6.81 11.62
N ILE A 84 -5.07 5.49 11.46
CA ILE A 84 -3.73 4.92 11.32
C ILE A 84 -3.40 4.71 9.85
N ARG A 85 -2.47 5.50 9.31
CA ARG A 85 -2.10 5.53 7.89
C ARG A 85 -1.83 4.15 7.30
N ILE A 86 -1.08 3.30 8.00
CA ILE A 86 -0.67 1.98 7.47
C ILE A 86 -1.84 0.98 7.34
N TYR A 87 -2.99 1.27 7.94
CA TYR A 87 -4.20 0.44 7.89
C TYR A 87 -5.30 1.05 7.02
N THR A 88 -5.03 2.15 6.33
CA THR A 88 -6.01 2.83 5.48
C THR A 88 -6.27 2.10 4.17
N ASP A 89 -7.44 2.38 3.61
CA ASP A 89 -7.78 1.97 2.25
C ASP A 89 -7.02 2.79 1.20
N GLU A 90 -7.10 2.36 -0.05
CA GLU A 90 -6.32 2.93 -1.16
C GLU A 90 -6.70 4.37 -1.51
N LEU A 91 -7.95 4.78 -1.25
CA LEU A 91 -8.43 6.13 -1.54
C LEU A 91 -8.01 7.10 -0.42
N THR A 92 -8.27 6.73 0.83
CA THR A 92 -7.97 7.59 1.98
C THR A 92 -6.48 7.68 2.28
N TYR A 93 -5.68 6.66 1.94
CA TYR A 93 -4.22 6.65 2.14
C TYR A 93 -3.52 7.91 1.59
N SER A 94 -3.93 8.39 0.42
CA SER A 94 -3.33 9.57 -0.21
C SER A 94 -3.52 10.84 0.62
N LEU A 95 -4.68 10.97 1.28
CA LEU A 95 -4.99 12.11 2.16
C LEU A 95 -4.10 12.11 3.41
N HIS A 96 -3.81 10.93 3.97
CA HIS A 96 -2.85 10.81 5.07
C HIS A 96 -1.45 11.30 4.67
N ILE A 97 -1.02 11.04 3.43
CA ILE A 97 0.27 11.52 2.91
C ILE A 97 0.27 13.03 2.73
N ILE A 98 -0.78 13.59 2.11
CA ILE A 98 -0.91 15.04 1.87
C ILE A 98 -0.86 15.81 3.19
N LEU A 99 -1.64 15.39 4.19
CA LEU A 99 -1.63 16.00 5.52
C LEU A 99 -0.22 16.06 6.12
N ARG A 100 0.56 14.98 6.01
CA ARG A 100 1.90 14.91 6.59
C ARG A 100 2.88 15.81 5.86
N PHE A 101 2.79 15.85 4.53
CA PHE A 101 3.59 16.72 3.69
C PHE A 101 3.33 18.19 4.03
N GLU A 102 2.08 18.62 4.11
CA GLU A 102 1.74 20.00 4.45
C GLU A 102 2.21 20.38 5.87
N ILE A 103 2.09 19.47 6.84
CA ILE A 103 2.63 19.71 8.17
C ILE A 103 4.17 19.82 8.15
N GLU A 104 4.85 18.97 7.37
CA GLU A 104 6.31 19.06 7.23
C GLU A 104 6.72 20.37 6.57
N GLU A 105 5.99 20.84 5.55
CA GLU A 105 6.21 22.14 4.91
C GLU A 105 6.04 23.29 5.92
N MET A 106 4.98 23.26 6.74
CA MET A 106 4.77 24.28 7.78
C MET A 106 5.89 24.28 8.82
N LEU A 107 6.34 23.10 9.28
CA LEU A 107 7.43 22.98 10.24
C LEU A 107 8.76 23.49 9.68
N VAL A 108 9.09 23.16 8.42
CA VAL A 108 10.34 23.55 7.77
C VAL A 108 10.39 25.06 7.48
N ASN A 109 9.24 25.68 7.24
CA ASN A 109 9.13 27.11 6.96
C ASN A 109 8.89 27.96 8.22
N ASP A 110 9.07 27.42 9.42
CA ASP A 110 8.81 28.10 10.70
C ASP A 110 7.38 28.66 10.85
N GLN A 111 6.40 28.04 10.18
CA GLN A 111 4.98 28.41 10.21
C GLN A 111 4.17 27.60 11.23
N LEU A 112 4.79 26.61 11.89
CA LEU A 112 4.17 25.76 12.88
C LEU A 112 5.16 25.46 14.00
N THR A 113 4.76 25.70 15.25
CA THR A 113 5.55 25.27 16.41
C THR A 113 5.23 23.83 16.79
N LEU A 114 6.14 23.16 17.51
CA LEU A 114 5.93 21.77 17.95
C LEU A 114 4.74 21.64 18.92
N ASP A 115 4.48 22.65 19.76
CA ASP A 115 3.37 22.64 20.71
C ASP A 115 2.00 22.72 20.01
N GLU A 116 1.95 23.33 18.83
CA GLU A 116 0.75 23.44 18.00
C GLU A 116 0.48 22.19 17.15
N LEU A 117 1.48 21.33 16.95
CA LEU A 117 1.41 20.16 16.07
C LEU A 117 0.20 19.25 16.34
N PRO A 118 -0.13 18.87 17.60
CA PRO A 118 -1.31 18.05 17.86
C PRO A 118 -2.61 18.69 17.40
N HIS A 119 -2.75 20.01 17.56
CA HIS A 119 -3.94 20.75 17.16
C HIS A 119 -4.06 20.82 15.63
N VAL A 120 -2.99 21.22 14.94
CA VAL A 120 -2.97 21.33 13.48
C VAL A 120 -3.16 19.95 12.83
N TRP A 121 -2.60 18.89 13.40
CA TRP A 121 -2.85 17.52 12.96
C TRP A 121 -4.33 17.17 13.03
N ASN A 122 -4.96 17.41 14.18
CA ASN A 122 -6.38 17.10 14.40
C ASN A 122 -7.28 17.88 13.45
N GLN A 123 -6.97 19.16 13.22
CA GLN A 123 -7.71 19.99 12.27
C GLN A 123 -7.59 19.45 10.84
N LYS A 124 -6.37 19.16 10.35
CA LYS A 124 -6.18 18.59 9.01
C LYS A 124 -6.81 17.20 8.86
N MET A 125 -6.77 16.34 9.89
CA MET A 125 -7.47 15.05 9.87
C MET A 125 -8.98 15.25 9.72
N LYS A 126 -9.55 16.24 10.40
CA LYS A 126 -10.97 16.59 10.26
C LYS A 126 -11.28 17.12 8.87
N ASP A 127 -10.46 18.00 8.34
CA ASP A 127 -10.68 18.64 7.04
C ASP A 127 -10.58 17.64 5.88
N TYR A 128 -9.61 16.72 5.93
CA TYR A 128 -9.41 15.74 4.86
C TYR A 128 -10.23 14.45 5.03
N LEU A 129 -10.37 13.94 6.25
CA LEU A 129 -10.94 12.61 6.50
C LEU A 129 -12.24 12.65 7.30
N GLY A 130 -12.67 13.83 7.79
CA GLY A 130 -13.88 13.98 8.58
C GLY A 130 -13.81 13.41 10.00
N ILE A 131 -12.61 13.02 10.47
CA ILE A 131 -12.41 12.33 11.76
C ILE A 131 -11.30 13.01 12.57
N VAL A 132 -11.38 12.90 13.90
CA VAL A 132 -10.40 13.46 14.84
C VAL A 132 -9.85 12.33 15.72
N PRO A 133 -8.52 12.14 15.82
CA PRO A 133 -7.92 11.14 16.70
C PRO A 133 -8.31 11.33 18.17
N ASN A 134 -8.50 10.24 18.91
CA ASN A 134 -8.87 10.31 20.33
C ASN A 134 -7.69 10.71 21.24
N ASN A 135 -6.47 10.47 20.77
CA ASN A 135 -5.23 10.68 21.50
C ASN A 135 -4.07 10.94 20.53
N VAL A 136 -2.94 11.43 21.07
CA VAL A 136 -1.76 11.78 20.25
C VAL A 136 -1.09 10.57 19.60
N SER A 137 -1.22 9.36 20.17
CA SER A 137 -0.69 8.13 19.58
C SER A 137 -1.44 7.69 18.32
N GLU A 138 -2.75 7.97 18.23
CA GLU A 138 -3.53 7.84 16.99
C GLU A 138 -3.37 9.06 16.08
N GLY A 139 -2.85 10.17 16.62
CA GLY A 139 -2.64 11.44 15.93
C GLY A 139 -1.21 11.62 15.43
N CYS A 140 -0.60 12.76 15.79
CA CYS A 140 0.70 13.19 15.29
C CYS A 140 1.89 12.31 15.68
N LEU A 141 1.74 11.41 16.66
CA LEU A 141 2.78 10.48 17.11
C LEU A 141 2.64 9.07 16.51
N GLN A 142 1.70 8.85 15.59
CA GLN A 142 1.45 7.51 15.03
C GLN A 142 2.59 6.97 14.14
N ASP A 143 3.45 7.85 13.61
CA ASP A 143 4.51 7.50 12.66
C ASP A 143 5.90 7.82 13.23
N VAL A 144 6.84 6.89 13.03
CA VAL A 144 8.23 7.01 13.53
C VAL A 144 9.12 7.93 12.69
N HIS A 145 8.64 8.40 11.54
CA HIS A 145 9.44 9.11 10.54
C HIS A 145 10.08 10.39 11.07
N ARG A 146 9.31 11.30 11.67
CA ARG A 146 9.83 12.58 12.18
C ARG A 146 10.83 12.41 13.33
N PRO A 147 10.55 11.59 14.37
CA PRO A 147 11.56 11.26 15.38
C PRO A 147 12.83 10.64 14.81
N SER A 148 12.74 9.95 13.67
CA SER A 148 13.87 9.34 12.97
C SER A 148 14.57 10.29 11.98
N GLY A 149 14.17 11.55 11.90
CA GLY A 149 14.74 12.55 11.00
C GLY A 149 14.30 12.43 9.53
N TYR A 150 13.29 11.62 9.22
CA TYR A 150 12.79 11.42 7.86
C TYR A 150 11.77 12.49 7.43
N PHE A 151 12.24 13.71 7.21
CA PHE A 151 11.45 14.79 6.61
C PHE A 151 11.46 14.71 5.07
N GLY A 152 10.34 15.07 4.43
CA GLY A 152 10.16 14.97 2.98
C GLY A 152 10.03 13.52 2.50
N TYR A 153 9.87 12.55 3.41
CA TYR A 153 9.79 11.14 3.08
C TYR A 153 8.39 10.73 2.62
N PHE A 154 7.33 11.22 3.27
CA PHE A 154 5.96 10.79 3.00
C PHE A 154 5.52 10.94 1.53
N PRO A 155 5.86 12.02 0.80
CA PRO A 155 5.54 12.14 -0.62
C PRO A 155 6.03 10.96 -1.47
N SER A 156 7.07 10.24 -1.03
CA SER A 156 7.57 9.06 -1.73
C SER A 156 6.54 7.92 -1.82
N TYR A 157 5.68 7.75 -0.80
CA TYR A 157 4.63 6.73 -0.79
C TYR A 157 3.55 7.03 -1.84
N LEU A 158 3.09 8.29 -1.93
CA LEU A 158 2.09 8.70 -2.92
C LEU A 158 2.68 8.63 -4.34
N ASN A 159 3.93 9.08 -4.52
CA ASN A 159 4.64 8.91 -5.79
C ASN A 159 4.80 7.43 -6.18
N GLY A 160 5.08 6.55 -5.22
CA GLY A 160 5.12 5.10 -5.42
C GLY A 160 3.78 4.55 -5.91
N THR A 161 2.67 5.02 -5.35
CA THR A 161 1.30 4.66 -5.77
C THR A 161 1.04 5.08 -7.22
N MET A 162 1.40 6.30 -7.59
CA MET A 162 1.27 6.80 -8.97
C MET A 162 2.12 5.99 -9.96
N ILE A 163 3.39 5.73 -9.62
CA ILE A 163 4.29 4.91 -10.45
C ILE A 163 3.73 3.50 -10.62
N SER A 164 3.23 2.90 -9.54
CA SER A 164 2.59 1.58 -9.58
C SER A 164 1.42 1.54 -10.56
N SER A 165 0.53 2.52 -10.51
CA SER A 165 -0.60 2.66 -11.46
C SER A 165 -0.13 2.84 -12.90
N MET A 166 0.92 3.64 -13.14
CA MET A 166 1.52 3.78 -14.47
C MET A 166 2.10 2.47 -14.99
N LEU A 167 2.80 1.70 -14.14
CA LEU A 167 3.35 0.40 -14.48
C LEU A 167 2.24 -0.60 -14.83
N MET A 168 1.16 -0.65 -14.03
CA MET A 168 -0.01 -1.48 -14.30
C MET A 168 -0.66 -1.11 -15.64
N SER A 169 -0.88 0.18 -15.90
CA SER A 169 -1.46 0.68 -17.15
C SER A 169 -0.60 0.35 -18.38
N LYS A 170 0.73 0.42 -18.26
CA LYS A 170 1.66 0.13 -19.36
C LYS A 170 1.75 -1.37 -19.67
N ASN A 171 1.65 -2.22 -18.67
CA ASN A 171 1.94 -3.66 -18.78
C ASN A 171 0.69 -4.55 -18.94
N LYS A 172 -0.43 -4.02 -19.46
CA LYS A 172 -1.73 -4.73 -19.58
C LYS A 172 -1.64 -6.17 -20.09
N LYS A 173 -0.77 -6.44 -21.07
CA LYS A 173 -0.56 -7.80 -21.61
C LYS A 173 -0.01 -8.77 -20.57
N ILE A 174 0.97 -8.35 -19.76
CA ILE A 174 1.56 -9.18 -18.70
C ILE A 174 0.49 -9.49 -17.66
N ILE A 175 -0.30 -8.50 -17.26
CA ILE A 175 -1.39 -8.66 -16.30
C ILE A 175 -2.45 -9.63 -16.82
N GLN A 176 -2.82 -9.53 -18.10
CA GLN A 176 -3.76 -10.47 -18.71
C GLN A 176 -3.23 -11.91 -18.68
N THR A 177 -1.93 -12.10 -18.87
CA THR A 177 -1.29 -13.42 -18.73
C THR A 177 -1.32 -13.89 -17.28
N SER A 178 -0.97 -13.03 -16.31
CA SER A 178 -1.02 -13.37 -14.88
C SER A 178 -2.42 -13.80 -14.45
N LYS A 179 -3.46 -13.09 -14.90
CA LYS A 179 -4.87 -13.45 -14.67
C LYS A 179 -5.21 -14.86 -15.16
N LYS A 180 -4.78 -15.20 -16.38
CA LYS A 180 -4.99 -16.55 -16.96
C LYS A 180 -4.28 -17.63 -16.16
N ILE A 181 -3.07 -17.37 -15.67
CA ILE A 181 -2.30 -18.31 -14.84
C ILE A 181 -3.03 -18.56 -13.52
N LEU A 182 -3.47 -17.51 -12.81
CA LEU A 182 -4.18 -17.63 -11.53
C LEU A 182 -5.48 -18.43 -11.67
N LEU A 183 -6.25 -18.19 -12.73
CA LEU A 183 -7.46 -18.98 -13.01
C LEU A 183 -7.15 -20.44 -13.30
N LYS A 184 -6.10 -20.73 -14.07
CA LYS A 184 -5.69 -22.11 -14.37
C LYS A 184 -5.26 -22.86 -13.11
N VAL A 185 -4.49 -22.22 -12.23
CA VAL A 185 -4.08 -22.82 -10.94
C VAL A 185 -5.32 -23.11 -10.10
N SER A 186 -6.25 -22.16 -9.99
CA SER A 186 -7.50 -22.34 -9.24
C SER A 186 -8.32 -23.54 -9.77
N LEU A 187 -8.44 -23.67 -11.09
CA LEU A 187 -9.15 -24.79 -11.72
C LEU A 187 -8.45 -26.13 -11.47
N GLN A 188 -7.12 -26.18 -11.51
CA GLN A 188 -6.36 -27.40 -11.22
C GLN A 188 -6.54 -27.84 -9.75
N THR A 189 -6.59 -26.90 -8.81
CA THR A 189 -6.88 -27.20 -7.40
C THR A 189 -8.31 -27.72 -7.20
N LEU A 190 -9.26 -27.28 -8.03
CA LEU A 190 -10.64 -27.79 -8.00
C LEU A 190 -10.80 -29.19 -8.61
N THR A 191 -10.00 -29.55 -9.63
CA THR A 191 -10.10 -30.86 -10.31
C THR A 191 -9.30 -31.98 -9.65
N ASN A 192 -8.42 -31.67 -8.69
CA ASN A 192 -7.61 -32.65 -7.97
C ASN A 192 -8.26 -33.11 -6.64
N ILE A 193 -9.57 -32.92 -6.50
CA ILE A 193 -10.44 -33.43 -5.41
C ILE A 193 -11.38 -34.46 -6.03
#